data_AF-A0A257WUS3-F1
#
_entry.id   AF-A0A257WUS3-F1
#
_cell.length_a   1.000
_cell.length_b   1.000
_cell.length_c   1.000
_cell.angle_alpha   90.00
_cell.angle_beta   90.00
_cell.angle_gamma   90.00
#
_symmetry.space_group_name_H-M   'P 1'
#
loop_
_entity.id
_entity.type
_entity.pdbx_description
1 polymer ?
#
loop_
_entity_poly.entity_id
_entity_poly.type
_entity_poly.pdbx_seq_one_letter_code
_entity_poly.pdbx_strand_id
1 'polypeptide(L)'
;MNPFKGPNDRYGSSAPVESPYLRASREWDNRIGSAVVQAKNWRMAAFGCMGLAALALGGFIYEASNTNIATYVVPIDNYARPGRIELAGRTYQPTTAEIGYFLADWVRRTRSKSIDPIVIRDNWTGAYHFVAGPAIGQLNSYAKANDPFANAGTQAINVEIV
;
A
#
# COMPACT_ATOMS: atom_id res chain seq x y z
N MET A 1 60.27 -53.23 25.30
CA MET A 1 59.64 -53.45 26.62
C MET A 1 60.31 -52.47 27.58
N ASN A 2 59.60 -51.47 28.11
CA ASN A 2 60.23 -50.37 28.86
C ASN A 2 60.16 -50.67 30.38
N PRO A 3 61.29 -50.85 31.09
CA PRO A 3 61.31 -51.37 32.47
C PRO A 3 60.93 -50.34 33.56
N PHE A 4 60.44 -49.15 33.19
CA PHE A 4 60.15 -48.04 34.13
C PHE A 4 58.67 -47.63 34.23
N LYS A 5 57.74 -48.47 33.74
CA LYS A 5 56.31 -48.15 33.86
C LYS A 5 55.74 -48.80 35.13
N GLY A 6 55.58 -48.00 36.19
CA GLY A 6 54.94 -48.42 37.44
C GLY A 6 53.42 -48.68 37.29
N PRO A 7 52.79 -49.39 38.24
CA PRO A 7 51.36 -49.68 38.21
C PRO A 7 50.57 -48.38 38.33
N ASN A 8 49.55 -48.20 37.48
CA ASN A 8 48.68 -47.02 37.54
C ASN A 8 47.58 -47.27 38.58
N ASP A 9 47.91 -47.18 39.86
CA ASP A 9 46.93 -47.29 40.92
C ASP A 9 46.08 -46.01 40.95
N ARG A 10 44.84 -46.14 40.44
CA ARG A 10 43.83 -45.08 40.53
C ARG A 10 43.32 -44.97 41.97
N TYR A 11 44.12 -44.38 42.86
CA TYR A 11 43.65 -43.96 44.18
C TYR A 11 42.86 -42.66 44.03
N GLY A 12 41.54 -42.75 44.16
CA GLY A 12 40.63 -41.63 44.33
C GLY A 12 40.13 -41.02 43.02
N SER A 13 38.81 -41.08 42.83
CA SER A 13 38.12 -40.16 41.93
C SER A 13 38.46 -38.73 42.33
N SER A 14 38.85 -37.86 41.39
CA SER A 14 39.05 -36.42 41.62
C SER A 14 37.74 -35.67 41.89
N ALA A 15 36.61 -36.37 41.95
CA ALA A 15 35.37 -35.81 42.42
C ALA A 15 35.53 -35.38 43.89
N PRO A 16 35.31 -34.10 44.23
CA PRO A 16 35.36 -33.65 45.62
C PRO A 16 34.46 -34.53 46.49
N VAL A 17 35.02 -35.09 47.56
CA VAL A 17 34.21 -35.78 48.57
C VAL A 17 33.28 -34.74 49.18
N GLU A 18 31.98 -34.89 48.95
CA GLU A 18 30.99 -33.92 49.38
C GLU A 18 30.90 -33.94 50.91
N SER A 19 31.49 -32.93 51.55
CA SER A 19 31.45 -32.82 53.00
C SER A 19 30.03 -32.45 53.47
N PRO A 20 29.61 -32.89 54.68
CA PRO A 20 28.32 -32.49 55.26
C PRO A 20 28.14 -30.97 55.31
N TYR A 21 29.22 -30.22 55.48
CA TYR A 21 29.22 -28.76 55.43
C TYR A 21 28.83 -28.21 54.04
N LEU A 22 29.35 -28.79 52.96
CA LEU A 22 28.99 -28.40 51.60
C LEU A 22 27.51 -28.72 51.27
N ARG A 23 26.97 -29.80 51.83
CA ARG A 23 25.53 -30.12 51.72
C ARG A 23 24.66 -29.07 52.39
N ALA A 24 25.00 -28.67 53.61
CA ALA A 24 24.25 -27.65 54.35
C ALA A 24 24.28 -26.28 53.64
N SER A 25 25.43 -25.87 53.08
CA SER A 25 25.54 -24.64 52.29
C SER A 25 24.63 -24.69 51.05
N ARG A 26 24.62 -25.82 50.32
CA ARG A 26 23.74 -25.97 49.13
C ARG A 26 22.27 -25.93 49.49
N GLU A 27 21.87 -26.53 50.62
CA GLU A 27 20.47 -26.52 51.03
C GLU A 27 19.99 -25.12 51.43
N TRP A 28 20.86 -24.31 52.04
CA TRP A 28 20.61 -22.90 52.28
C TRP A 28 20.45 -22.11 50.96
N ASP A 29 21.40 -22.27 50.03
CA ASP A 29 21.36 -21.60 48.73
C ASP A 29 20.13 -22.00 47.92
N ASN A 30 19.71 -23.27 48.00
CA ASN A 30 18.50 -23.75 47.35
C ASN A 30 17.24 -23.14 47.96
N ARG A 31 17.19 -22.93 49.29
CA ARG A 31 16.01 -22.35 49.96
C ARG A 31 15.89 -20.84 49.74
N ILE A 32 17.00 -20.10 49.84
CA ILE A 32 16.99 -18.63 49.75
C ILE A 32 17.24 -18.15 48.31
N GLY A 33 18.20 -18.76 47.62
CA GLY A 33 18.59 -18.38 46.27
C GLY A 33 17.48 -18.60 45.25
N SER A 34 16.70 -19.69 45.36
CA SER A 34 15.58 -19.95 44.45
C SER A 34 14.50 -18.85 44.52
N ALA A 35 14.13 -18.43 45.73
CA ALA A 35 13.14 -17.37 45.94
C ALA A 35 13.62 -16.01 45.41
N VAL A 36 14.90 -15.67 45.61
CA VAL A 36 15.49 -14.41 45.12
C VAL A 36 15.56 -14.40 43.59
N VAL A 37 15.98 -15.51 42.97
CA VAL A 37 16.05 -15.64 41.51
C VAL A 37 14.65 -15.59 40.90
N GLN A 38 13.67 -16.27 41.50
CA GLN A 38 12.28 -16.22 41.06
C GLN A 38 11.72 -14.79 41.14
N ALA A 39 11.96 -14.08 42.24
CA ALA A 39 11.54 -12.69 42.39
C ALA A 39 12.17 -11.76 41.33
N LYS A 40 13.46 -11.95 41.03
CA LYS A 40 14.15 -11.20 39.96
C LYS A 40 13.52 -11.49 38.59
N ASN A 41 13.28 -12.76 38.28
CA ASN A 41 12.68 -13.18 37.01
C ASN A 41 11.26 -12.62 36.84
N TRP A 42 10.46 -12.61 37.89
CA TRP A 42 9.13 -12.01 37.87
C TRP A 42 9.16 -10.50 37.68
N ARG A 43 10.11 -9.79 38.30
CA ARG A 43 10.30 -8.35 38.04
C ARG A 43 10.65 -8.09 36.58
N MET A 44 11.57 -8.88 36.01
CA MET A 44 11.93 -8.76 34.59
C MET A 44 10.74 -9.05 33.67
N ALA A 45 9.94 -10.08 33.96
CA ALA A 45 8.73 -10.39 33.23
C ALA A 45 7.71 -9.24 33.30
N ALA A 46 7.49 -8.66 34.49
CA ALA A 46 6.60 -7.52 34.69
C ALA A 46 7.04 -6.30 33.87
N PHE A 47 8.34 -5.96 33.88
CA PHE A 47 8.88 -4.88 33.05
C PHE A 47 8.75 -5.17 31.55
N GLY A 48 8.98 -6.42 31.14
CA GLY A 48 8.77 -6.84 29.74
C GLY A 48 7.31 -6.67 29.31
N CYS A 49 6.35 -7.11 30.13
CA CYS A 49 4.93 -6.94 29.87
C CYS A 49 4.51 -5.47 29.84
N MET A 50 5.01 -4.63 30.76
CA MET A 50 4.74 -3.19 30.76
C MET A 50 5.31 -2.51 29.50
N GLY A 51 6.51 -2.88 29.07
CA GLY A 51 7.10 -2.40 27.82
C GLY A 51 6.29 -2.78 26.58
N LEU A 52 5.87 -4.04 26.50
CA LEU A 52 4.99 -4.50 25.41
C LEU A 52 3.64 -3.77 25.41
N ALA A 53 3.04 -3.56 26.57
CA ALA A 53 1.79 -2.81 26.69
C ALA A 53 1.96 -1.35 26.25
N ALA A 54 3.06 -0.69 26.64
CA ALA A 54 3.36 0.68 26.23
C ALA A 54 3.56 0.80 24.71
N LEU A 55 4.28 -0.16 24.10
CA LEU A 55 4.46 -0.20 22.65
C LEU A 55 3.15 -0.43 21.90
N ALA A 56 2.32 -1.36 22.38
CA ALA A 56 1.00 -1.63 21.80
C ALA A 56 0.07 -0.42 21.89
N LEU A 57 0.02 0.24 23.06
CA LEU A 57 -0.76 1.47 23.24
C LEU A 57 -0.23 2.61 22.38
N GLY A 58 1.10 2.78 22.28
CA GLY A 58 1.72 3.79 21.42
C GLY A 58 1.38 3.58 19.94
N GLY A 59 1.49 2.34 19.46
CA GLY A 59 1.10 1.98 18.09
C GLY A 59 -0.39 2.21 17.84
N PHE A 60 -1.25 1.85 18.80
CA PHE A 60 -2.69 2.10 18.71
C PHE A 60 -3.03 3.59 18.65
N ILE A 61 -2.40 4.42 19.49
CA ILE A 61 -2.60 5.88 19.47
C ILE A 61 -2.13 6.47 18.14
N TYR A 62 -0.99 6.01 17.61
CA TYR A 62 -0.49 6.45 16.31
C TYR A 62 -1.49 6.12 15.19
N GLU A 63 -1.99 4.89 15.13
CA GLU A 63 -2.98 4.48 14.14
C GLU A 63 -4.29 5.26 14.29
N ALA A 64 -4.79 5.42 15.53
CA ALA A 64 -6.00 6.18 15.81
C ALA A 64 -5.87 7.66 15.42
N SER A 65 -4.67 8.24 15.53
CA SER A 65 -4.40 9.62 15.10
C SER A 65 -4.40 9.78 13.57
N ASN A 66 -4.19 8.69 12.83
CA ASN A 66 -4.08 8.69 11.37
C ASN A 66 -5.43 8.44 10.69
N THR A 67 -6.51 9.06 11.19
CA THR A 67 -7.86 8.90 10.63
C THR A 67 -7.95 9.54 9.25
N ASN A 68 -7.96 8.72 8.20
CA ASN A 68 -8.21 9.15 6.82
C ASN A 68 -9.71 9.43 6.62
N ILE A 69 -10.18 10.63 6.98
CA ILE A 69 -11.54 11.07 6.66
C ILE A 69 -11.56 11.46 5.17
N ALA A 70 -12.09 10.56 4.33
CA ALA A 70 -12.40 10.88 2.94
C ALA A 70 -13.62 11.81 2.91
N THR A 71 -13.39 13.12 2.95
CA THR A 71 -14.45 14.11 2.80
C THR A 71 -14.84 14.16 1.32
N TYR A 72 -16.12 13.97 1.00
CA TYR A 72 -16.65 14.14 -0.35
C TYR A 72 -17.27 15.53 -0.47
N VAL A 73 -16.81 16.33 -1.42
CA VAL A 73 -17.39 17.64 -1.74
C VAL A 73 -18.12 17.51 -3.07
N VAL A 74 -19.38 17.96 -3.09
CA VAL A 74 -20.13 18.13 -4.34
C VAL A 74 -20.07 19.60 -4.69
N PRO A 75 -19.29 20.02 -5.70
CA PRO A 75 -19.29 21.39 -6.15
C PRO A 75 -20.69 21.72 -6.67
N ILE A 76 -21.31 22.78 -6.13
CA ILE A 76 -22.57 23.31 -6.65
C ILE A 76 -22.25 24.47 -7.58
N ASP A 77 -22.80 24.42 -8.79
CA ASP A 77 -22.72 25.54 -9.75
C ASP A 77 -23.56 26.74 -9.25
N ASN A 78 -23.36 27.93 -9.80
CA ASN A 78 -24.12 29.16 -9.51
C ASN A 78 -25.64 29.00 -9.70
N TYR A 79 -26.07 27.95 -10.42
CA TYR A 79 -27.47 27.56 -10.63
C TYR A 79 -27.93 26.41 -9.71
N ALA A 80 -27.21 26.11 -8.63
CA ALA A 80 -27.49 25.04 -7.68
C ALA A 80 -27.58 23.64 -8.30
N ARG A 81 -26.88 23.41 -9.43
CA ARG A 81 -26.79 22.09 -10.06
C ARG A 81 -25.67 21.29 -9.39
N PRO A 82 -25.91 20.05 -8.94
CA PRO A 82 -24.87 19.22 -8.38
C PRO A 82 -23.83 18.87 -9.46
N GLY A 83 -22.58 19.25 -9.23
CA GLY A 83 -21.43 18.84 -10.03
C GLY A 83 -20.99 17.41 -9.74
N ARG A 84 -19.93 16.97 -10.40
CA ARG A 84 -19.35 15.63 -10.19
C ARG A 84 -18.83 15.51 -8.76
N ILE A 85 -19.08 14.36 -8.11
CA ILE A 85 -18.58 14.08 -6.76
C ILE A 85 -17.05 14.08 -6.79
N GLU A 86 -16.42 14.93 -5.99
CA GLU A 86 -14.96 15.03 -5.89
C GLU A 86 -14.52 14.81 -4.43
N LEU A 87 -13.36 14.17 -4.23
CA LEU A 87 -12.76 14.09 -2.89
C LEU A 87 -12.24 15.48 -2.51
N ALA A 88 -12.68 15.99 -1.36
CA ALA A 88 -12.21 17.24 -0.81
C ALA A 88 -10.69 17.20 -0.65
N GLY A 89 -10.00 18.19 -1.22
CA GLY A 89 -8.55 18.32 -1.10
C GLY A 89 -7.72 17.42 -2.02
N ARG A 90 -8.33 16.58 -2.86
CA ARG A 90 -7.62 15.88 -3.95
C ARG A 90 -8.14 16.34 -5.30
N THR A 91 -7.44 17.29 -5.90
CA THR A 91 -7.55 17.57 -7.33
C THR A 91 -7.18 16.30 -8.09
N TYR A 92 -8.07 15.79 -8.94
CA TYR A 92 -7.79 14.64 -9.78
C TYR A 92 -6.53 14.91 -10.63
N GLN A 93 -5.47 14.14 -10.40
CA GLN A 93 -4.25 14.18 -11.20
C GLN A 93 -4.19 12.90 -12.05
N PRO A 94 -4.63 12.95 -13.31
CA PRO A 94 -4.58 11.79 -14.18
C PRO A 94 -3.13 11.41 -14.46
N THR A 95 -2.89 10.10 -14.51
CA THR A 95 -1.62 9.52 -14.95
C THR A 95 -1.39 9.76 -16.44
N THR A 96 -0.13 9.72 -16.90
CA THR A 96 0.19 9.86 -18.32
C THR A 96 -0.52 8.82 -19.20
N ALA A 97 -0.73 7.61 -18.69
CA ALA A 97 -1.45 6.55 -19.39
C ALA A 97 -2.94 6.89 -19.58
N GLU A 98 -3.59 7.44 -18.56
CA GLU A 98 -4.99 7.89 -18.64
C GLU A 98 -5.15 9.05 -19.62
N ILE A 99 -4.24 10.05 -19.56
CA ILE A 99 -4.22 11.16 -20.52
C ILE A 99 -4.04 10.61 -21.94
N GLY A 100 -3.08 9.70 -22.14
CA GLY A 100 -2.82 9.08 -23.43
C GLY A 100 -4.03 8.34 -23.99
N TYR A 101 -4.74 7.58 -23.14
CA TYR A 101 -5.95 6.86 -23.53
C TYR A 101 -7.05 7.81 -24.02
N PHE A 102 -7.38 8.86 -23.24
CA PHE A 102 -8.44 9.79 -23.62
C PHE A 102 -8.09 10.61 -24.86
N LEU A 103 -6.83 11.01 -25.02
CA LEU A 103 -6.35 11.66 -26.24
C LEU A 103 -6.46 10.73 -27.45
N ALA A 104 -6.04 9.47 -27.31
CA ALA A 104 -6.11 8.48 -28.38
C ALA A 104 -7.58 8.21 -28.79
N ASP A 105 -8.48 8.07 -27.82
CA ASP A 105 -9.92 7.88 -28.08
C ASP A 105 -10.53 9.10 -28.78
N TRP A 106 -10.19 10.32 -28.35
CA TRP A 106 -10.66 11.54 -29.00
C TRP A 106 -10.17 11.67 -30.44
N VAL A 107 -8.89 11.38 -30.71
CA VAL A 107 -8.34 11.36 -32.07
C VAL A 107 -9.03 10.28 -32.91
N ARG A 108 -9.23 9.08 -32.36
CA ARG A 108 -9.93 7.99 -33.04
C ARG A 108 -11.35 8.40 -33.42
N ARG A 109 -12.11 9.01 -32.51
CA ARG A 109 -13.50 9.47 -32.79
C ARG A 109 -13.57 10.55 -33.85
N THR A 110 -12.64 11.51 -33.84
CA THR A 110 -12.66 12.65 -34.79
C THR A 110 -12.10 12.29 -36.16
N ARG A 111 -11.22 11.29 -36.26
CA ARG A 111 -10.53 10.90 -37.50
C ARG A 111 -11.04 9.62 -38.14
N SER A 112 -11.71 8.75 -37.38
CA SER A 112 -12.34 7.55 -37.94
C SER A 112 -13.63 7.91 -38.68
N LYS A 113 -13.93 7.10 -39.69
CA LYS A 113 -15.10 7.26 -40.53
C LYS A 113 -15.73 5.91 -40.78
N SER A 114 -16.93 5.73 -40.26
CA SER A 114 -17.75 4.54 -40.53
C SER A 114 -18.51 4.70 -41.84
N ILE A 115 -18.98 3.59 -42.40
CA ILE A 115 -19.98 3.61 -43.47
C ILE A 115 -21.36 4.02 -42.95
N ASP A 116 -21.62 3.83 -41.65
CA ASP A 116 -22.90 4.14 -41.02
C ASP A 116 -22.91 5.59 -40.48
N PRO A 117 -23.83 6.46 -40.99
CA PRO A 117 -24.00 7.83 -40.49
C PRO A 117 -24.31 7.92 -39.00
N ILE A 118 -24.99 6.93 -38.41
CA ILE A 118 -25.32 6.92 -36.98
C ILE A 118 -24.05 6.80 -36.15
N VAL A 119 -23.12 5.93 -36.56
CA VAL A 119 -21.82 5.76 -35.89
C VAL A 119 -20.95 7.00 -36.05
N ILE A 120 -20.93 7.63 -37.22
CA ILE A 120 -20.24 8.91 -37.42
C ILE A 120 -20.79 9.95 -36.43
N ARG A 121 -22.12 10.08 -36.36
CA ARG A 121 -22.74 11.03 -35.43
C ARG A 121 -22.35 10.74 -33.98
N ASP A 122 -22.43 9.48 -33.54
CA ASP A 122 -22.08 9.08 -32.18
C ASP A 122 -20.61 9.38 -31.83
N ASN A 123 -19.69 9.07 -32.75
CA ASN A 123 -18.27 9.41 -32.61
C ASN A 123 -18.07 10.92 -32.41
N TRP A 124 -18.72 11.75 -33.22
CA TRP A 124 -18.63 13.20 -33.11
C TRP A 124 -19.28 13.76 -31.85
N THR A 125 -20.47 13.28 -31.46
CA THR A 125 -21.10 13.63 -30.18
C THR A 125 -20.18 13.27 -29.02
N GLY A 126 -19.58 12.08 -29.05
CA GLY A 126 -18.54 11.65 -28.11
C GLY A 126 -17.35 12.61 -28.06
N ALA A 127 -16.83 13.03 -29.22
CA ALA A 127 -15.71 13.97 -29.30
C ALA A 127 -16.04 15.35 -28.71
N TYR A 128 -17.29 15.82 -28.84
CA TYR A 128 -17.73 17.08 -28.24
C TYR A 128 -17.74 17.05 -26.71
N HIS A 129 -17.91 15.89 -26.09
CA HIS A 129 -17.87 15.77 -24.62
C HIS A 129 -16.47 16.02 -24.02
N PHE A 130 -15.41 15.94 -24.83
CA PHE A 130 -14.03 16.21 -24.39
C PHE A 130 -13.60 17.67 -24.52
N VAL A 131 -14.41 18.53 -25.15
CA VAL A 131 -14.05 19.93 -25.42
C VAL A 131 -15.03 20.88 -24.73
N ALA A 132 -14.52 22.00 -24.22
CA ALA A 132 -15.30 23.04 -23.56
C ALA A 132 -14.89 24.43 -24.03
N GLY A 133 -15.82 25.39 -23.92
CA GLY A 133 -15.55 26.80 -24.20
C GLY A 133 -15.07 27.03 -25.65
N PRO A 134 -13.99 27.82 -25.87
CA PRO A 134 -13.50 28.18 -27.20
C PRO A 134 -13.11 26.98 -28.09
N ALA A 135 -12.76 25.83 -27.50
CA ALA A 135 -12.35 24.63 -28.22
C ALA A 135 -13.49 24.05 -29.09
N ILE A 136 -14.75 24.24 -28.69
CA ILE A 136 -15.93 23.82 -29.48
C ILE A 136 -15.94 24.53 -30.84
N GLY A 137 -15.60 25.82 -30.86
CA GLY A 137 -15.51 26.61 -32.09
C GLY A 137 -14.42 26.12 -33.04
N GLN A 138 -13.27 25.71 -32.50
CA GLN A 138 -12.18 25.14 -33.29
C GLN A 138 -12.58 23.79 -33.90
N LEU A 139 -13.21 22.91 -33.12
CA LEU A 139 -13.68 21.61 -33.61
C LEU A 139 -14.75 21.77 -34.70
N ASN A 140 -15.66 22.74 -34.54
CA ASN A 140 -16.65 23.08 -35.57
C ASN A 140 -16.01 23.59 -36.87
N SER A 141 -15.02 24.47 -36.76
CA SER A 141 -14.27 24.96 -37.94
C SER A 141 -13.54 23.82 -38.65
N TYR A 142 -12.96 22.89 -37.88
CA TYR A 142 -12.34 21.68 -38.43
C TYR A 142 -13.35 20.79 -39.17
N ALA A 143 -14.53 20.54 -38.57
CA ALA A 143 -15.60 19.75 -39.19
C ALA A 143 -16.14 20.38 -40.48
N LYS A 144 -16.22 21.71 -40.54
CA LYS A 144 -16.64 22.43 -41.76
C LYS A 144 -15.63 22.30 -42.89
N ALA A 145 -14.33 22.35 -42.56
CA ALA A 145 -13.26 22.18 -43.53
C ALA A 145 -13.09 20.71 -43.98
N ASN A 146 -13.37 19.76 -43.08
CA ASN A 146 -13.24 18.32 -43.30
C ASN A 146 -14.57 17.66 -42.95
N ASP A 147 -15.54 17.73 -43.88
CA ASP A 147 -16.90 17.22 -43.65
C ASP A 147 -16.86 15.73 -43.21
N PRO A 148 -17.28 15.43 -41.98
CA PRO A 148 -17.25 14.07 -41.47
C PRO A 148 -18.25 13.13 -42.15
N PHE A 149 -19.30 13.66 -42.77
CA PHE A 149 -20.34 12.89 -43.45
C PHE A 149 -20.13 12.78 -44.96
N ALA A 150 -19.17 13.51 -45.54
CA ALA A 150 -18.82 13.36 -46.95
C ALA A 150 -18.56 11.88 -47.26
N ASN A 151 -18.97 11.33 -48.41
CA ASN A 151 -18.72 9.91 -48.76
C ASN A 151 -19.17 8.88 -47.69
N ALA A 152 -20.13 9.22 -46.82
CA ALA A 152 -20.75 8.24 -45.93
C ALA A 152 -21.45 7.15 -46.78
N GLY A 153 -21.28 5.88 -46.39
CA GLY A 153 -21.77 4.72 -47.14
C GLY A 153 -20.88 4.23 -48.28
N THR A 154 -19.84 4.97 -48.68
CA THR A 154 -18.93 4.55 -49.77
C THR A 154 -17.51 4.26 -49.30
N GLN A 155 -17.05 4.88 -48.23
CA GLN A 155 -15.68 4.71 -47.74
C GLN A 155 -15.61 4.63 -46.21
N ALA A 156 -14.84 3.67 -45.70
CA ALA A 156 -14.50 3.55 -44.28
C ALA A 156 -13.04 3.93 -44.04
N ILE A 157 -12.77 4.61 -42.93
CA ILE A 157 -11.43 4.97 -42.46
C ILE A 157 -11.31 4.50 -41.01
N ASN A 158 -10.37 3.58 -40.76
CA ASN A 158 -10.01 3.16 -39.41
C ASN A 158 -8.74 3.89 -38.95
N VAL A 159 -8.66 4.21 -37.66
CA VAL A 159 -7.53 4.94 -37.07
C VAL A 159 -7.00 4.17 -35.87
N GLU A 160 -5.74 3.76 -35.99
CA GLU A 160 -4.97 3.10 -34.94
C GLU A 160 -3.90 4.06 -34.42
N ILE A 161 -3.78 4.15 -33.09
CA ILE A 161 -2.82 5.00 -32.41
C ILE A 161 -1.73 4.08 -31.84
N VAL A 162 -0.48 4.36 -32.21
CA VAL A 162 0.72 3.57 -31.85
C VAL A 162 1.53 4.33 -30.80
#